data_AF-A0A839I6G7-F1
#
_entry.id   AF-A0A839I6G7-F1
#
_cell.length_a   1.000
_cell.length_b   1.000
_cell.length_c   1.000
_cell.angle_alpha   90.00
_cell.angle_beta   90.00
_cell.angle_gamma   90.00
#
_symmetry.space_group_name_H-M   'P 1'
#
loop_
_entity.id
_entity.type
_entity.pdbx_description
1 polymer ?
#
loop_
_entity_poly.entity_id
_entity_poly.type
_entity_poly.pdbx_seq_one_letter_code
_entity_poly.pdbx_strand_id
1 'polypeptide(L)'
;MSKLTSDTQANLDLFIAETKETQLVWSLYNDEGWISVESTEFENAEVMPFWSNKEDAAFHNVEEWADFEVTEIPLDIFAEDWLVTLSEDGVLVGTNWNQQLEGKEIEATELAKLYL
;
A
#
# COMPACT_ATOMS: atom_id res chain seq x y z
N MET A 1 -14.34 -1.53 -12.08
CA MET A 1 -13.37 -2.56 -12.53
C MET A 1 -12.01 -2.02 -12.16
N SER A 2 -11.21 -2.82 -11.45
CA SER A 2 -9.85 -2.43 -11.07
C SER A 2 -9.04 -2.07 -12.32
N LYS A 3 -8.22 -1.02 -12.21
CA LYS A 3 -7.22 -0.66 -13.24
C LYS A 3 -5.92 -1.45 -13.04
N LEU A 4 -5.80 -2.19 -11.95
CA LEU A 4 -4.61 -2.94 -11.59
C LEU A 4 -4.43 -4.15 -12.51
N THR A 5 -3.19 -4.34 -12.93
CA THR A 5 -2.80 -5.45 -13.81
C THR A 5 -1.73 -6.31 -13.14
N SER A 6 -1.18 -7.29 -13.84
CA SER A 6 -0.01 -8.04 -13.40
C SER A 6 1.31 -7.24 -13.56
N ASP A 7 1.26 -6.07 -14.20
CA ASP A 7 2.43 -5.18 -14.32
C ASP A 7 2.55 -4.32 -13.06
N THR A 8 3.42 -4.76 -12.15
CA THR A 8 3.62 -4.11 -10.85
C THR A 8 4.23 -2.72 -10.98
N GLN A 9 5.02 -2.46 -12.03
CA GLN A 9 5.58 -1.13 -12.29
C GLN A 9 4.49 -0.17 -12.76
N ALA A 10 3.63 -0.61 -13.69
CA ALA A 10 2.50 0.20 -14.14
C ALA A 10 1.51 0.49 -12.98
N ASN A 11 1.31 -0.48 -12.08
CA ASN A 11 0.47 -0.30 -10.90
C ASN A 11 1.08 0.71 -9.91
N LEU A 12 2.41 0.73 -9.74
CA LEU A 12 3.11 1.75 -8.95
C LEU A 12 2.94 3.14 -9.57
N ASP A 13 3.14 3.28 -10.88
CA ASP A 13 2.97 4.57 -11.56
C ASP A 13 1.53 5.08 -11.42
N LEU A 14 0.55 4.16 -11.51
CA LEU A 14 -0.86 4.46 -11.25
C LEU A 14 -1.09 4.87 -9.79
N PHE A 15 -0.45 4.19 -8.83
CA PHE A 15 -0.57 4.52 -7.41
C PHE A 15 -0.14 5.97 -7.16
N ILE A 16 1.01 6.37 -7.67
CA ILE A 16 1.51 7.75 -7.54
C ILE A 16 0.56 8.74 -8.20
N ALA A 17 0.11 8.45 -9.42
CA ALA A 17 -0.76 9.36 -10.16
C ALA A 17 -2.11 9.57 -9.47
N GLU A 18 -2.76 8.48 -9.06
CA GLU A 18 -4.09 8.53 -8.43
C GLU A 18 -4.03 9.10 -7.02
N THR A 19 -3.06 8.72 -6.19
CA THR A 19 -2.90 9.30 -4.84
C THR A 19 -2.57 10.78 -4.91
N LYS A 20 -1.77 11.25 -5.89
CA LYS A 20 -1.55 12.69 -6.11
C LYS A 20 -2.83 13.42 -6.53
N GLU A 21 -3.73 12.76 -7.25
CA GLU A 21 -5.00 13.35 -7.66
C GLU A 21 -6.02 13.38 -6.51
N THR A 22 -6.17 12.26 -5.79
CA THR A 22 -7.15 12.11 -4.71
C THR A 22 -6.67 12.70 -3.39
N GLN A 23 -5.36 12.87 -3.22
CA GLN A 23 -4.68 13.20 -1.96
C GLN A 23 -4.97 12.20 -0.84
N LEU A 24 -5.32 10.96 -1.20
CA LEU A 24 -5.69 9.90 -0.28
C LEU A 24 -4.99 8.60 -0.65
N VAL A 25 -4.56 7.89 0.39
CA VAL A 25 -4.02 6.54 0.34
C VAL A 25 -4.93 5.65 1.17
N TRP A 26 -5.09 4.40 0.78
CA TRP A 26 -5.95 3.44 1.48
C TRP A 26 -5.13 2.28 1.98
N SER A 27 -5.42 1.82 3.19
CA SER A 27 -4.87 0.57 3.74
C SER A 27 -5.94 -0.13 4.59
N LEU A 28 -5.58 -1.26 5.19
CA LEU A 28 -6.47 -2.07 6.02
C LEU A 28 -6.05 -1.95 7.49
N TYR A 29 -7.03 -1.72 8.36
CA TYR A 29 -6.82 -1.57 9.81
C TYR A 29 -7.87 -2.38 10.58
N ASN A 30 -7.46 -3.07 11.65
CA ASN A 30 -8.36 -3.77 12.56
C ASN A 30 -8.02 -3.44 14.03
N ASP A 31 -8.68 -4.12 14.98
CA ASP A 31 -8.44 -3.92 16.42
C ASP A 31 -7.01 -4.30 16.87
N GLU A 32 -6.28 -5.09 16.08
CA GLU A 32 -4.90 -5.52 16.35
C GLU A 32 -3.86 -4.58 15.73
N GLY A 33 -4.22 -3.82 14.70
CA GLY A 33 -3.37 -2.83 14.06
C GLY A 33 -3.57 -2.73 12.55
N TRP A 34 -2.54 -2.19 11.87
CA TRP A 34 -2.51 -2.12 10.42
C TRP A 34 -2.05 -3.43 9.80
N ILE A 35 -2.51 -3.69 8.58
CA ILE A 35 -2.09 -4.89 7.85
C ILE A 35 -0.59 -4.84 7.54
N SER A 36 0.13 -5.88 7.93
CA SER A 36 1.47 -6.19 7.47
C SER A 36 1.53 -7.66 7.06
N VAL A 37 2.29 -7.95 6.01
CA VAL A 37 2.50 -9.32 5.53
C VAL A 37 3.99 -9.54 5.30
N GLU A 38 4.42 -10.80 5.29
CA GLU A 38 5.82 -11.13 5.00
C GLU A 38 6.13 -10.84 3.53
N SER A 39 7.25 -10.18 3.28
CA SER A 39 7.74 -9.90 1.94
C SER A 39 8.03 -11.21 1.20
N THR A 40 7.58 -11.29 -0.05
CA THR A 40 7.87 -12.45 -0.91
C THR A 40 9.22 -12.31 -1.61
N GLU A 41 9.73 -11.09 -1.75
CA GLU A 41 11.01 -10.78 -2.41
C GLU A 41 12.20 -10.76 -1.43
N PHE A 42 11.98 -10.43 -0.15
CA PHE A 42 13.03 -10.22 0.84
C PHE A 42 12.79 -11.05 2.12
N GLU A 43 13.66 -12.04 2.36
CA GLU A 43 13.60 -12.86 3.58
C GLU A 43 13.77 -12.00 4.85
N ASN A 44 12.80 -12.07 5.76
CA ASN A 44 12.69 -11.28 7.00
C ASN A 44 12.36 -9.79 6.84
N ALA A 45 11.81 -9.37 5.69
CA ALA A 45 11.19 -8.06 5.57
C ALA A 45 9.68 -8.16 5.71
N GLU A 46 9.07 -7.17 6.35
CA GLU A 46 7.62 -6.99 6.34
C GLU A 46 7.26 -6.00 5.24
N VAL A 47 6.10 -6.21 4.61
CA VAL A 47 5.53 -5.30 3.63
C VAL A 47 4.13 -4.91 4.06
N MET A 48 3.87 -3.60 4.04
CA MET A 48 2.54 -3.05 4.27
C MET A 48 1.89 -2.68 2.94
N PRO A 49 0.74 -3.27 2.60
CA PRO A 49 0.04 -2.95 1.37
C PRO A 49 -0.76 -1.64 1.48
N PHE A 50 -0.67 -0.83 0.42
CA PHE A 50 -1.40 0.42 0.25
C PHE A 50 -2.00 0.52 -1.15
N TRP A 51 -3.19 1.10 -1.23
CA TRP A 51 -3.94 1.28 -2.47
C TRP A 51 -4.26 2.74 -2.72
N SER A 52 -4.32 3.09 -4.00
CA SER A 52 -4.75 4.41 -4.45
C SER A 52 -6.28 4.56 -4.47
N ASN A 53 -7.01 3.44 -4.42
CA ASN A 53 -8.46 3.39 -4.47
C ASN A 53 -9.04 2.49 -3.37
N LYS A 54 -10.13 2.95 -2.77
CA LYS A 54 -10.90 2.21 -1.77
C LYS A 54 -11.44 0.87 -2.29
N GLU A 55 -11.91 0.82 -3.54
CA GLU A 55 -12.50 -0.40 -4.09
C GLU A 55 -11.47 -1.54 -4.22
N ASP A 56 -10.22 -1.19 -4.56
CA ASP A 56 -9.14 -2.17 -4.68
C ASP A 56 -8.71 -2.70 -3.31
N ALA A 57 -8.65 -1.84 -2.27
CA ALA A 57 -8.44 -2.26 -0.89
C ALA A 57 -9.61 -3.11 -0.37
N ALA A 58 -10.85 -2.72 -0.66
CA ALA A 58 -12.06 -3.44 -0.23
C ALA A 58 -12.22 -4.80 -0.91
N PHE A 59 -11.64 -4.99 -2.10
CA PHE A 59 -11.68 -6.27 -2.79
C PHE A 59 -11.01 -7.38 -1.97
N HIS A 60 -9.92 -7.03 -1.28
CA HIS A 60 -9.17 -7.94 -0.44
C HIS A 60 -9.75 -8.10 0.97
N ASN A 61 -10.76 -7.29 1.32
CA ASN A 61 -11.53 -7.40 2.55
C ASN A 61 -12.55 -8.56 2.46
N VAL A 62 -12.07 -9.74 2.08
CA VAL A 62 -12.82 -10.99 1.98
C VAL A 62 -11.98 -12.12 2.57
N GLU A 63 -12.64 -13.12 3.15
CA GLU A 63 -11.99 -14.28 3.79
C GLU A 63 -11.08 -13.92 4.96
N GLU A 64 -9.74 -14.01 4.80
CA GLU A 64 -8.77 -13.86 5.90
C GLU A 64 -8.64 -12.42 6.39
N TRP A 65 -9.02 -11.43 5.57
CA TRP A 65 -8.99 -10.02 5.96
C TRP A 65 -10.39 -9.42 6.19
N ALA A 66 -11.42 -10.26 6.36
CA ALA A 66 -12.80 -9.83 6.56
C ALA A 66 -13.02 -8.97 7.83
N ASP A 67 -12.12 -9.08 8.81
CA ASP A 67 -12.15 -8.30 10.06
C ASP A 67 -11.40 -6.96 9.93
N PHE A 68 -10.77 -6.68 8.79
CA PHE A 68 -10.11 -5.41 8.55
C PHE A 68 -11.07 -4.38 7.95
N GLU A 69 -10.94 -3.14 8.38
CA GLU A 69 -11.65 -2.01 7.80
C GLU A 69 -10.75 -1.23 6.85
N VAL A 70 -11.30 -0.91 5.68
CA VAL A 70 -10.61 -0.08 4.69
C VAL A 70 -10.55 1.35 5.20
N THR A 71 -9.36 1.79 5.53
CA THR A 71 -9.08 3.08 6.18
C THR A 71 -8.32 4.00 5.24
N GLU A 72 -8.78 5.25 5.15
CA GLU A 72 -8.09 6.31 4.41
C GLU A 72 -7.01 6.97 5.26
N ILE A 73 -5.89 7.27 4.61
CA ILE A 73 -4.74 7.97 5.12
C ILE A 73 -4.51 9.17 4.19
N PRO A 74 -4.53 10.40 4.70
CA PRO A 74 -4.17 11.58 3.91
C PRO A 74 -2.77 11.44 3.31
N LEU A 75 -2.59 11.80 2.03
CA LEU A 75 -1.31 11.61 1.33
C LEU A 75 -0.16 12.41 1.97
N ASP A 76 -0.46 13.59 2.51
CA ASP A 76 0.52 14.40 3.25
C ASP A 76 1.03 13.67 4.50
N ILE A 77 0.11 13.13 5.32
CA ILE A 77 0.45 12.31 6.49
C ILE A 77 1.18 11.02 6.07
N PHE A 78 0.73 10.39 4.99
CA PHE A 78 1.38 9.19 4.47
C PHE A 78 2.83 9.49 4.06
N ALA A 79 3.06 10.55 3.28
CA ALA A 79 4.38 10.86 2.76
C ALA A 79 5.33 11.42 3.83
N GLU A 80 4.84 12.23 4.77
CA GLU A 80 5.66 12.94 5.76
C GLU A 80 5.88 12.14 7.05
N ASP A 81 4.87 11.41 7.53
CA ASP A 81 4.97 10.66 8.79
C ASP A 81 5.14 9.16 8.53
N TRP A 82 4.24 8.55 7.74
CA TRP A 82 4.23 7.10 7.57
C TRP A 82 5.48 6.59 6.85
N LEU A 83 5.83 7.14 5.70
CA LEU A 83 7.00 6.68 4.95
C LEU A 83 8.29 6.81 5.74
N VAL A 84 8.37 7.80 6.64
CA VAL A 84 9.51 7.95 7.55
C VAL A 84 9.52 6.84 8.58
N THR A 85 8.41 6.59 9.27
CA THR A 85 8.31 5.51 10.26
C THR A 85 8.57 4.13 9.64
N LEU A 86 7.93 3.83 8.50
CA LEU A 86 8.14 2.55 7.79
C LEU A 86 9.60 2.36 7.38
N SER A 87 10.27 3.44 6.96
CA SER A 87 11.69 3.39 6.65
C SER A 87 12.56 3.13 7.89
N GLU A 88 12.22 3.69 9.04
CA GLU A 88 12.97 3.48 10.29
C GLU A 88 12.82 2.04 10.79
N ASP A 89 11.64 1.46 10.61
CA ASP A 89 11.31 0.09 10.98
C ASP A 89 11.79 -0.95 9.95
N GLY A 90 12.29 -0.51 8.79
CA GLY A 90 12.73 -1.40 7.72
C GLY A 90 11.59 -2.13 7.00
N VAL A 91 10.38 -1.57 7.07
CA VAL A 91 9.16 -2.12 6.47
C VAL A 91 9.03 -1.59 5.04
N LEU A 92 8.76 -2.50 4.11
CA LEU A 92 8.54 -2.21 2.71
C LEU A 92 7.10 -1.72 2.47
N VAL A 93 6.92 -0.97 1.39
CA VAL A 93 5.62 -0.49 0.96
C VAL A 93 5.19 -1.27 -0.26
N GLY A 94 4.05 -1.96 -0.15
CA GLY A 94 3.42 -2.68 -1.23
C GLY A 94 2.40 -1.80 -1.94
N THR A 95 2.71 -1.28 -3.12
CA THR A 95 1.78 -0.36 -3.80
C THR A 95 0.83 -1.10 -4.74
N ASN A 96 -0.47 -0.79 -4.64
CA ASN A 96 -1.51 -1.18 -5.59
C ASN A 96 -1.49 -2.69 -5.91
N TRP A 97 -1.67 -3.49 -4.86
CA TRP A 97 -1.75 -4.94 -4.98
C TRP A 97 -2.99 -5.36 -5.76
N ASN A 98 -2.78 -6.08 -6.86
CA ASN A 98 -3.85 -6.55 -7.72
C ASN A 98 -4.68 -7.65 -7.03
N GLN A 99 -5.71 -8.17 -7.71
CA GLN A 99 -6.60 -9.21 -7.16
C GLN A 99 -5.91 -10.54 -6.81
N GLN A 100 -4.68 -10.75 -7.27
CA GLN A 100 -3.85 -11.92 -6.96
C GLN A 100 -2.84 -11.64 -5.82
N LEU A 101 -2.97 -10.51 -5.12
CA LEU A 101 -2.03 -10.04 -4.10
C LEU A 101 -0.62 -9.77 -4.64
N GLU A 102 -0.52 -9.44 -5.93
CA GLU A 102 0.74 -9.07 -6.56
C GLU A 102 0.82 -7.54 -6.66
N GLY A 103 1.87 -6.97 -6.09
CA GLY A 103 2.18 -5.55 -6.23
C GLY A 103 3.67 -5.30 -6.08
N LYS A 104 4.10 -4.08 -6.41
CA LYS A 104 5.50 -3.72 -6.28
C LYS A 104 5.81 -3.47 -4.81
N GLU A 105 6.79 -4.20 -4.29
CA GLU A 105 7.42 -3.91 -3.01
C GLU A 105 8.55 -2.91 -3.25
N ILE A 106 8.51 -1.77 -2.55
CA ILE A 106 9.49 -0.69 -2.67
C ILE A 106 9.83 -0.14 -1.28
N GLU A 107 11.05 0.31 -1.08
CA GLU A 107 11.44 0.96 0.16
C GLU A 107 10.65 2.26 0.37
N ALA A 108 10.25 2.54 1.61
CA ALA A 108 9.48 3.74 1.93
C ALA A 108 10.23 5.04 1.54
N THR A 109 11.57 5.06 1.66
CA THR A 109 12.37 6.22 1.20
C THR A 109 12.40 6.39 -0.31
N GLU A 110 12.35 5.30 -1.08
CA GLU A 110 12.31 5.36 -2.53
C GLU A 110 10.93 5.86 -2.98
N LEU A 111 9.87 5.36 -2.34
CA LEU A 111 8.51 5.83 -2.60
C LEU A 111 8.35 7.32 -2.30
N ALA A 112 8.90 7.79 -1.17
CA ALA A 112 8.86 9.21 -0.79
C ALA A 112 9.48 10.12 -1.87
N LYS A 113 10.57 9.68 -2.50
CA LYS A 113 11.23 10.44 -3.59
C LYS A 113 10.36 10.59 -4.82
N LEU A 114 9.39 9.71 -5.05
CA LEU A 114 8.45 9.80 -6.18
C LEU A 114 7.36 10.86 -5.95
N TYR A 115 7.17 11.30 -4.70
CA TYR A 115 6.24 12.37 -4.33
C TYR A 115 6.87 13.77 -4.30
N LEU A 116 8.20 13.88 -4.32
CA LEU A 116 8.95 15.14 -4.47
C LEU A 116 8.85 15.72 -5.89
#